data_AF-A0A535AMQ7-F1
#
_entry.id   AF-A0A535AMQ7-F1
#
_cell.length_a   1.000
_cell.length_b   1.000
_cell.length_c   1.000
_cell.angle_alpha   90.00
_cell.angle_beta   90.00
_cell.angle_gamma   90.00
#
_symmetry.space_group_name_H-M   'P 1'
#
loop_
_entity.id
_entity.type
_entity.pdbx_description
1 polymer ?
#
loop_
_entity_poly.entity_id
_entity_poly.type
_entity_poly.pdbx_seq_one_letter_code
_entity_poly.pdbx_strand_id
1 'polypeptide(L)'
;MRQTGIAHLPLHGGKAPAWLFQRMVKLGREILRLIIEDYGPEEILKRLADPHWFQSLGCVLGFDWHSSGVTTTVCGALKEGLKGREREFGLVIAGGKGATSRKTPGEILHAGEKFSIARDPDELVYLSRLTAKVDNNALQDGFQLYHHNFFFTLSGSWAVVQQG
;
A
#
# COMPACT_ATOMS: atom_id res chain seq x y z
N MET A 1 -24.28 -30.45 10.25
CA MET A 1 -24.06 -30.09 8.84
C MET A 1 -23.20 -31.16 8.20
N ARG A 2 -23.54 -31.64 6.99
CA ARG A 2 -22.67 -32.56 6.22
C ARG A 2 -21.54 -31.73 5.58
N GLN A 3 -20.31 -32.22 5.61
CA GLN A 3 -19.17 -31.61 4.93
C GLN A 3 -19.44 -31.59 3.40
N THR A 4 -19.52 -30.41 2.80
CA THR A 4 -19.85 -30.23 1.37
C THR A 4 -18.62 -30.11 0.47
N GLY A 5 -17.42 -29.99 1.05
CA GLY A 5 -16.16 -29.93 0.31
C GLY A 5 -14.98 -29.54 1.19
N ILE A 6 -13.78 -29.65 0.64
CA ILE A 6 -12.53 -29.13 1.23
C ILE A 6 -11.94 -28.16 0.20
N ALA A 7 -11.80 -26.88 0.58
CA ALA A 7 -11.06 -25.91 -0.22
C ALA A 7 -9.60 -25.93 0.23
N HIS A 8 -8.71 -26.41 -0.64
CA HIS A 8 -7.27 -26.33 -0.41
C HIS A 8 -6.78 -24.99 -0.95
N LEU A 9 -6.42 -24.07 -0.06
CA LEU A 9 -5.83 -22.77 -0.40
C LEU A 9 -4.32 -22.85 -0.12
N PRO A 10 -3.50 -23.39 -1.06
CA PRO A 10 -2.08 -23.49 -0.83
C PRO A 10 -1.46 -22.10 -0.68
N LEU A 11 -0.51 -21.97 0.24
CA LEU A 11 0.38 -20.83 0.27
C LEU A 11 1.25 -20.87 -0.99
N HIS A 12 1.03 -19.89 -1.87
CA HIS A 12 1.85 -19.74 -3.06
C HIS A 12 3.14 -19.03 -2.68
N GLY A 13 4.24 -19.78 -2.64
CA GLY A 13 5.58 -19.22 -2.55
C GLY A 13 6.01 -18.59 -3.87
N GLY A 14 6.84 -17.55 -3.82
CA GLY A 14 7.42 -16.92 -5.00
C GLY A 14 7.16 -15.43 -5.11
N LYS A 15 7.44 -14.88 -6.29
CA LYS A 15 7.25 -13.47 -6.63
C LYS A 15 6.26 -13.37 -7.79
N ALA A 16 5.53 -12.27 -7.85
CA ALA A 16 4.75 -11.94 -9.04
C ALA A 16 5.67 -11.99 -10.28
N PRO A 17 5.27 -12.66 -11.37
CA PRO A 17 6.06 -12.69 -12.59
C PRO A 17 6.37 -11.28 -13.07
N ALA A 18 7.61 -11.03 -13.49
CA ALA A 18 8.06 -9.68 -13.86
C ALA A 18 7.18 -9.05 -14.97
N TRP A 19 6.75 -9.85 -15.94
CA TRP A 19 5.86 -9.40 -17.01
C TRP A 19 4.49 -8.94 -16.49
N LEU A 20 3.94 -9.62 -15.47
CA LEU A 20 2.67 -9.26 -14.86
C LEU A 20 2.85 -8.00 -14.03
N PHE A 21 3.88 -7.97 -13.18
CA PHE A 21 4.17 -6.80 -12.34
C PHE A 21 4.35 -5.53 -13.17
N GLN A 22 5.06 -5.58 -14.29
CA GLN A 22 5.20 -4.44 -15.21
C GLN A 22 3.86 -3.97 -15.79
N ARG A 23 2.91 -4.87 -16.03
CA ARG A 23 1.55 -4.51 -16.46
C ARG A 23 0.74 -3.90 -15.31
N MET A 24 0.84 -4.48 -14.11
CA MET A 24 0.21 -3.94 -12.88
C MET A 24 0.67 -2.50 -12.62
N VAL A 25 1.98 -2.23 -12.73
CA VAL A 25 2.56 -0.90 -12.55
C VAL A 25 1.95 0.10 -13.52
N LYS A 26 1.89 -0.24 -14.81
CA LYS A 26 1.31 0.63 -15.84
C LYS A 26 -0.18 0.85 -15.58
N LEU A 27 -0.97 -0.21 -15.43
CA LEU A 27 -2.41 -0.12 -15.26
C LEU A 27 -2.79 0.59 -13.96
N GLY A 28 -2.16 0.23 -12.83
CA GLY A 28 -2.42 0.84 -11.53
C GLY A 28 -2.14 2.34 -11.54
N ARG A 29 -1.05 2.77 -12.19
CA ARG A 29 -0.75 4.19 -12.37
C ARG A 29 -1.84 4.93 -13.15
N GLU A 30 -2.33 4.37 -14.25
CA GLU A 30 -3.38 5.03 -15.05
C GLU A 30 -4.72 5.06 -14.31
N ILE A 31 -5.06 4.00 -13.57
CA ILE A 31 -6.24 3.97 -12.69
C ILE A 31 -6.13 5.07 -11.63
N LEU A 32 -5.00 5.14 -10.91
CA LEU A 32 -4.79 6.19 -9.92
C LEU A 32 -4.87 7.58 -10.54
N ARG A 33 -4.27 7.79 -11.72
CA ARG A 33 -4.32 9.08 -12.42
C ARG A 33 -5.75 9.52 -12.66
N LEU A 34 -6.58 8.67 -13.26
CA LEU A 34 -7.98 9.01 -13.57
C LEU A 34 -8.78 9.35 -12.31
N ILE A 35 -8.59 8.58 -11.23
CA ILE A 35 -9.27 8.86 -9.97
C ILE A 35 -8.83 10.21 -9.38
N ILE A 36 -7.54 10.52 -9.46
CA ILE A 36 -7.00 11.77 -8.92
C ILE A 36 -7.45 12.96 -9.77
N GLU A 37 -7.50 12.81 -11.09
CA GLU A 37 -8.00 13.85 -12.01
C GLU A 37 -9.47 14.21 -11.70
N ASP A 38 -10.31 13.21 -11.41
CA ASP A 38 -11.74 13.42 -11.16
C ASP A 38 -12.07 13.81 -9.70
N TYR A 39 -11.34 13.28 -8.72
CA TYR A 39 -11.72 13.34 -7.29
C TYR A 39 -10.62 13.86 -6.35
N GLY A 40 -9.39 14.06 -6.86
CA GLY A 40 -8.24 14.46 -6.05
C GLY A 40 -7.52 13.30 -5.33
N PRO A 41 -6.33 13.56 -4.76
CA PRO A 41 -5.47 12.53 -4.16
C PRO A 41 -6.02 11.94 -2.86
N GLU A 42 -6.83 12.69 -2.10
CA GLU A 42 -7.47 12.20 -0.87
C GLU A 42 -8.45 11.06 -1.13
N GLU A 43 -9.05 11.01 -2.32
CA GLU A 43 -9.96 9.92 -2.71
C GLU A 43 -9.23 8.57 -2.79
N ILE A 44 -7.95 8.56 -3.19
CA ILE A 44 -7.13 7.35 -3.16
C ILE A 44 -6.98 6.82 -1.74
N LEU A 45 -6.77 7.70 -0.77
CA LEU A 45 -6.62 7.29 0.63
C LEU A 45 -7.89 6.59 1.15
N LYS A 46 -9.07 7.16 0.85
CA LYS A 46 -10.37 6.56 1.22
C LYS A 46 -10.55 5.18 0.60
N ARG A 47 -10.24 5.05 -0.68
CA ARG A 47 -10.38 3.81 -1.44
C ARG A 47 -9.40 2.72 -0.99
N LEU A 48 -8.15 3.09 -0.70
CA LEU A 48 -7.17 2.16 -0.14
C LEU A 48 -7.51 1.71 1.28
N ALA A 49 -8.20 2.55 2.06
CA ALA A 49 -8.68 2.20 3.40
C ALA A 49 -9.90 1.24 3.36
N ASP A 50 -10.58 1.12 2.22
CA ASP A 50 -11.65 0.13 2.04
C ASP A 50 -11.06 -1.23 1.60
N PRO A 51 -11.14 -2.28 2.43
CA PRO A 51 -10.55 -3.57 2.10
C PRO A 51 -11.21 -4.25 0.89
N HIS A 52 -12.50 -4.03 0.64
CA HIS A 52 -13.17 -4.60 -0.53
C HIS A 52 -12.73 -3.90 -1.81
N TRP A 53 -12.59 -2.58 -1.77
CA TRP A 53 -12.08 -1.83 -2.91
C TRP A 53 -10.62 -2.20 -3.20
N PHE A 54 -9.78 -2.28 -2.17
CA PHE A 54 -8.37 -2.67 -2.31
C PHE A 54 -8.23 -4.07 -2.91
N GLN A 55 -9.01 -5.04 -2.43
CA GLN A 55 -9.01 -6.40 -2.99
C GLN A 55 -9.49 -6.40 -4.45
N SER A 56 -10.52 -5.63 -4.76
CA SER A 56 -11.04 -5.48 -6.13
C SER A 56 -10.00 -4.87 -7.05
N LEU A 57 -9.24 -3.87 -6.59
CA LEU A 57 -8.11 -3.31 -7.33
C LEU A 57 -7.06 -4.39 -7.63
N GLY A 58 -6.72 -5.24 -6.66
CA GLY A 58 -5.82 -6.38 -6.88
C GLY A 58 -6.28 -7.29 -8.02
N CYS A 59 -7.56 -7.67 -8.04
CA CYS A 59 -8.16 -8.46 -9.11
C CYS A 59 -8.10 -7.73 -10.47
N VAL A 60 -8.43 -6.43 -10.51
CA VAL A 60 -8.38 -5.61 -11.74
C VAL A 60 -6.97 -5.52 -12.31
N LEU A 61 -5.95 -5.47 -11.45
CA LEU A 61 -4.55 -5.49 -11.86
C LEU A 61 -4.09 -6.87 -12.37
N GLY A 62 -4.98 -7.87 -12.41
CA GLY A 62 -4.67 -9.22 -12.85
C GLY A 62 -3.95 -10.04 -11.78
N PHE A 63 -4.08 -9.66 -10.51
CA PHE A 63 -3.53 -10.36 -9.37
C PHE A 63 -4.66 -10.87 -8.47
N ASP A 64 -5.36 -11.90 -8.94
CA ASP A 64 -6.47 -12.59 -8.28
C ASP A 64 -6.02 -13.67 -7.27
N TRP A 65 -4.70 -13.83 -7.08
CA TRP A 65 -4.12 -14.82 -6.18
C TRP A 65 -4.64 -14.69 -4.74
N HIS A 66 -4.96 -15.82 -4.13
CA HIS A 66 -5.49 -15.84 -2.77
C HIS A 66 -4.36 -15.69 -1.73
N SER A 67 -4.61 -14.90 -0.68
CA SER A 67 -3.81 -14.71 0.55
C SER A 67 -2.91 -13.46 0.57
N SER A 68 -1.62 -13.59 0.92
CA SER A 68 -0.71 -12.49 1.28
C SER A 68 -0.05 -11.77 0.09
N GLY A 69 -0.11 -12.37 -1.10
CA GLY A 69 0.55 -11.82 -2.28
C GLY A 69 -0.07 -10.50 -2.74
N VAL A 70 -1.40 -10.37 -2.64
CA VAL A 70 -2.15 -9.21 -3.16
C VAL A 70 -1.68 -7.93 -2.49
N THR A 71 -1.76 -7.83 -1.16
CA THR A 71 -1.39 -6.63 -0.40
C THR A 71 0.01 -6.15 -0.78
N THR A 72 0.99 -7.05 -0.69
CA THR A 72 2.38 -6.69 -0.95
C THR A 72 2.66 -6.33 -2.41
N THR A 73 2.01 -7.02 -3.35
CA THR A 73 2.26 -6.84 -4.80
C THR A 73 1.53 -5.61 -5.34
N VAL A 74 0.28 -5.38 -4.92
CA VAL A 74 -0.49 -4.18 -5.28
C VAL A 74 0.20 -2.94 -4.73
N CYS A 75 0.51 -2.89 -3.43
CA CYS A 75 1.23 -1.75 -2.85
C CYS A 75 2.57 -1.50 -3.54
N GLY A 76 3.31 -2.57 -3.88
CA GLY A 76 4.56 -2.46 -4.64
C GLY A 76 4.35 -1.90 -6.06
N ALA A 77 3.33 -2.37 -6.77
CA ALA A 77 3.02 -1.91 -8.13
C ALA A 77 2.58 -0.44 -8.15
N LEU A 78 1.75 -0.01 -7.19
CA LEU A 78 1.34 1.39 -7.06
C LEU A 78 2.55 2.28 -6.74
N LYS A 79 3.39 1.89 -5.77
CA LYS A 79 4.61 2.65 -5.40
C LYS A 79 5.56 2.81 -6.59
N GLU A 80 5.81 1.73 -7.33
CA GLU A 80 6.68 1.81 -8.53
C GLU A 80 6.02 2.64 -9.65
N GLY A 81 4.70 2.57 -9.80
CA GLY A 81 3.96 3.36 -10.79
C GLY A 81 4.00 4.87 -10.56
N LEU A 82 4.11 5.29 -9.31
CA LEU A 82 4.17 6.70 -8.92
C LEU A 82 5.59 7.27 -8.83
N LYS A 83 6.61 6.40 -8.90
CA LYS A 83 8.01 6.79 -8.72
C LYS A 83 8.42 7.89 -9.71
N GLY A 84 8.89 9.01 -9.16
CA GLY A 84 9.29 10.19 -9.92
C GLY A 84 8.13 11.07 -10.41
N ARG A 85 6.88 10.70 -10.11
CA ARG A 85 5.66 11.44 -10.45
C ARG A 85 4.84 11.80 -9.21
N GLU A 86 5.41 11.69 -8.02
CA GLU A 86 4.67 11.87 -6.76
C GLU A 86 4.06 13.28 -6.67
N ARG A 87 4.79 14.30 -7.13
CA ARG A 87 4.31 15.69 -7.17
C ARG A 87 3.15 15.90 -8.14
N GLU A 88 3.16 15.22 -9.28
CA GLU A 88 2.08 15.28 -10.28
C GLU A 88 0.80 14.66 -9.72
N PHE A 89 0.93 13.55 -9.00
CA PHE A 89 -0.19 12.84 -8.41
C PHE A 89 -0.64 13.43 -7.08
N GLY A 90 0.17 14.30 -6.46
CA GLY A 90 -0.08 14.81 -5.11
C GLY A 90 -0.09 13.71 -4.04
N LEU A 91 0.51 12.55 -4.32
CA LEU A 91 0.46 11.34 -3.49
C LEU A 91 1.85 10.71 -3.40
N VAL A 92 2.25 10.36 -2.18
CA VAL A 92 3.49 9.66 -1.87
C VAL A 92 3.17 8.32 -1.19
N ILE A 93 3.93 7.29 -1.57
CA ILE A 93 3.82 5.94 -1.01
C ILE A 93 5.16 5.57 -0.38
N ALA A 94 5.22 5.56 0.95
CA ALA A 94 6.40 5.15 1.71
C ALA A 94 6.23 3.72 2.26
N GLY A 95 7.34 3.02 2.47
CA GLY A 95 7.38 1.65 2.98
C GLY A 95 7.26 0.56 1.93
N GLY A 96 6.92 -0.64 2.37
CA GLY A 96 6.93 -1.84 1.55
C GLY A 96 6.92 -3.13 2.36
N LYS A 97 7.31 -4.22 1.71
CA LYS A 97 7.47 -5.55 2.32
C LYS A 97 8.86 -5.72 2.95
N GLY A 98 8.93 -6.47 4.04
CA GLY A 98 10.15 -6.93 4.70
C GLY A 98 11.04 -5.77 5.11
N ALA A 99 12.33 -5.80 4.74
CA ALA A 99 13.26 -4.74 5.10
C ALA A 99 12.84 -3.33 4.63
N THR A 100 12.02 -3.22 3.58
CA THR A 100 11.51 -1.93 3.08
C THR A 100 10.49 -1.29 4.03
N SER A 101 9.71 -2.08 4.78
CA SER A 101 8.77 -1.53 5.78
C SER A 101 9.48 -0.67 6.83
N ARG A 102 10.69 -1.08 7.23
CA ARG A 102 11.54 -0.37 8.20
C ARG A 102 12.15 0.93 7.65
N LYS A 103 12.12 1.14 6.33
CA LYS A 103 12.62 2.36 5.69
C LYS A 103 11.59 3.48 5.64
N THR A 104 10.31 3.19 5.96
CA THR A 104 9.20 4.15 5.88
C THR A 104 9.51 5.50 6.53
N PRO A 105 10.09 5.59 7.75
CA PRO A 105 10.44 6.87 8.34
C PRO A 105 11.38 7.72 7.47
N GLY A 106 12.45 7.10 6.94
CA GLY A 106 13.42 7.81 6.10
C GLY A 106 12.83 8.23 4.75
N GLU A 107 11.94 7.42 4.19
CA GLU A 107 11.24 7.78 2.94
C GLU A 107 10.25 8.94 3.14
N ILE A 108 9.58 9.03 4.30
CA ILE A 108 8.71 10.16 4.65
C ILE A 108 9.53 11.45 4.79
N LEU A 109 10.64 11.41 5.54
CA LEU A 109 11.52 12.56 5.71
C LEU A 109 12.08 13.04 4.37
N HIS A 110 12.57 12.12 3.54
CA HIS A 110 13.08 12.45 2.22
C HIS A 110 12.01 13.08 1.31
N ALA A 111 10.76 12.61 1.40
CA ALA A 111 9.65 13.24 0.68
C ALA A 111 9.38 14.67 1.19
N GLY A 112 9.52 14.91 2.50
CA GLY A 112 9.41 16.25 3.10
C GLY A 112 10.52 17.22 2.66
N GLU A 113 11.73 16.73 2.41
CA GLU A 113 12.81 17.53 1.82
C GLU A 113 12.52 17.88 0.35
N LYS A 114 11.88 16.96 -0.38
CA LYS A 114 11.66 17.06 -1.83
C LYS A 114 10.39 17.83 -2.19
N PHE A 115 9.35 17.77 -1.36
CA PHE A 115 8.03 18.29 -1.66
C PHE A 115 7.52 19.20 -0.54
N SER A 116 6.78 20.25 -0.90
CA SER A 116 6.08 21.09 0.07
C SER A 116 4.83 20.35 0.59
N ILE A 117 5.00 19.59 1.66
CA ILE A 117 3.92 18.91 2.37
C ILE A 117 3.36 19.88 3.41
N ALA A 118 2.04 20.03 3.48
CA ALA A 118 1.38 20.95 4.42
C ALA A 118 1.52 20.53 5.89
N ARG A 119 1.77 19.24 6.14
CA ARG A 119 2.02 18.66 7.45
C ARG A 119 3.51 18.42 7.67
N ASP A 120 3.93 18.56 8.92
CA ASP A 120 5.29 18.26 9.35
C ASP A 120 5.65 16.79 9.05
N PRO A 121 6.74 16.52 8.28
CA PRO A 121 7.23 15.17 8.05
C PRO A 121 7.52 14.38 9.33
N ASP A 122 8.00 15.02 10.40
CA ASP A 122 8.27 14.33 11.67
C ASP A 122 6.97 13.86 12.34
N GLU A 123 5.88 14.61 12.21
CA GLU A 123 4.54 14.18 12.66
C GLU A 123 4.06 12.96 11.85
N LEU A 124 4.28 12.96 10.53
CA LEU A 124 3.95 11.81 9.68
C LEU A 124 4.77 10.56 10.04
N VAL A 125 6.06 10.73 10.37
CA VAL A 125 6.91 9.64 10.88
C VAL A 125 6.37 9.10 12.20
N TYR A 126 5.99 9.99 13.12
CA TYR A 126 5.39 9.60 14.40
C TYR A 126 4.11 8.79 14.18
N LEU A 127 3.19 9.28 13.35
CA LEU A 127 1.93 8.61 13.02
C LEU A 127 2.19 7.24 12.37
N SER A 128 3.12 7.16 11.42
CA SER A 128 3.51 5.90 10.80
C SER A 128 4.00 4.87 11.82
N ARG A 129 4.82 5.27 12.79
CA ARG A 129 5.34 4.38 13.83
C ARG A 129 4.26 3.98 14.82
N LEU A 130 3.40 4.93 15.21
CA LEU A 130 2.30 4.69 16.13
C LEU A 130 1.34 3.65 15.57
N THR A 131 0.88 3.80 14.32
CA THR A 131 -0.03 2.85 13.68
C THR A 131 0.57 1.46 13.60
N ALA A 132 1.83 1.33 13.15
CA ALA A 132 2.51 0.04 13.11
C ALA A 132 2.65 -0.58 14.52
N LYS A 133 2.91 0.24 15.55
CA LYS A 133 3.01 -0.24 16.92
C LYS A 133 1.67 -0.72 17.46
N VAL A 134 0.57 -0.01 17.15
CA VAL A 134 -0.79 -0.42 17.52
C VAL A 134 -1.13 -1.75 16.86
N ASP A 135 -1.00 -1.86 15.53
CA ASP A 135 -1.37 -3.07 14.80
C ASP A 135 -0.58 -4.31 15.26
N ASN A 136 0.71 -4.13 15.59
CA ASN A 136 1.56 -5.22 16.05
C ASN A 136 1.33 -5.67 17.50
N ASN A 137 0.69 -4.87 18.36
CA ASN A 137 0.49 -5.25 19.78
C ASN A 137 -0.98 -5.34 20.19
N ALA A 138 -1.90 -4.68 19.47
CA ALA A 138 -3.32 -4.72 19.78
C ALA A 138 -3.90 -6.11 19.48
N LEU A 139 -3.43 -6.73 18.39
CA LEU A 139 -3.71 -8.12 18.06
C LEU A 139 -2.61 -9.00 18.67
N GLN A 140 -2.93 -9.68 19.78
CA GLN A 140 -2.02 -10.62 20.45
C GLN A 140 -2.04 -12.00 19.79
N ASP A 141 -1.94 -12.03 18.46
CA ASP A 141 -2.00 -13.25 17.66
C ASP A 141 -0.63 -13.93 17.48
N GLY A 142 0.45 -13.30 17.96
CA GLY A 142 1.81 -13.80 17.88
C GLY A 142 2.52 -13.53 16.55
N PHE A 143 1.85 -12.85 15.60
CA PHE A 143 2.44 -12.46 14.33
C PHE A 143 3.18 -11.12 14.45
N GLN A 144 4.08 -10.86 13.51
CA GLN A 144 4.84 -9.61 13.44
C GLN A 144 4.60 -8.97 12.09
N LEU A 145 4.42 -7.65 12.07
CA LEU A 145 4.27 -6.90 10.84
C LEU A 145 5.46 -7.12 9.91
N TYR A 146 5.18 -7.69 8.75
CA TYR A 146 6.17 -7.89 7.70
C TYR A 146 5.91 -6.98 6.49
N HIS A 147 4.80 -6.25 6.46
CA HIS A 147 4.48 -5.28 5.43
C HIS A 147 3.88 -4.01 6.05
N HIS A 148 4.39 -2.85 5.64
CA HIS A 148 3.87 -1.55 6.05
C HIS A 148 4.03 -0.57 4.90
N ASN A 149 2.91 -0.07 4.39
CA ASN A 149 2.86 1.02 3.45
C ASN A 149 2.11 2.20 4.06
N PHE A 150 2.78 3.35 4.10
CA PHE A 150 2.24 4.62 4.56
C PHE A 150 1.98 5.52 3.35
N PHE A 151 0.71 5.81 3.08
CA PHE A 151 0.26 6.64 1.97
C PHE A 151 -0.05 8.03 2.50
N PHE A 152 0.45 9.08 1.85
CA PHE A 152 0.13 10.44 2.24
C PHE A 152 0.10 11.39 1.07
N THR A 153 -0.76 12.39 1.18
CA THR A 153 -0.94 13.46 0.20
C THR A 153 -0.08 14.66 0.56
N LEU A 154 0.14 15.55 -0.40
CA LEU A 154 0.84 16.81 -0.14
C LEU A 154 0.05 17.75 0.80
N SER A 155 -1.27 17.55 0.96
CA SER A 155 -2.09 18.25 1.95
C SER A 155 -1.91 17.70 3.37
N GLY A 156 -1.17 16.59 3.55
CA GLY A 156 -0.91 15.97 4.85
C GLY A 156 -1.97 14.96 5.31
N SER A 157 -2.99 14.68 4.49
CA SER A 157 -3.90 13.54 4.70
C SER A 157 -3.15 12.23 4.45
N TRP A 158 -3.48 11.17 5.18
CA TRP A 158 -2.76 9.90 5.10
C TRP A 158 -3.67 8.68 5.32
N ALA A 159 -3.19 7.52 4.87
CA ALA A 159 -3.75 6.20 5.13
C ALA A 159 -2.64 5.16 5.22
N VAL A 160 -2.95 3.99 5.78
CA VAL A 160 -1.96 2.94 6.03
C VAL A 160 -2.53 1.59 5.61
N VAL A 161 -1.73 0.80 4.91
CA VAL A 161 -2.02 -0.61 4.59
C VAL A 161 -0.87 -1.46 5.13
N GLN A 162 -1.19 -2.42 5.99
CA GLN A 162 -0.20 -3.27 6.65
C GLN A 162 -0.60 -4.74 6.61
N GLN A 163 0.38 -5.59 6.89
CA GLN A 163 0.16 -7.02 7.05
C GLN A 163 1.14 -7.62 8.06
N GLY A 164 0.61 -8.42 9.00
CA GLY A 164 1.32 -9.30 9.93
C GLY A 164 1.25 -10.76 9.53
#